data_AF-A0A0A7PH92-F1
#
_entry.id   AF-A0A0A7PH92-F1
#
_cell.length_a   1.000
_cell.length_b   1.000
_cell.length_c   1.000
_cell.angle_alpha   90.00
_cell.angle_beta   90.00
_cell.angle_gamma   90.00
#
_symmetry.space_group_name_H-M   'P 1'
#
loop_
_entity.id
_entity.type
_entity.pdbx_description
1 polymer ?
#
loop_
_entity_poly.entity_id
_entity_poly.type
_entity_poly.pdbx_seq_one_letter_code
_entity_poly.pdbx_strand_id
1 'polypeptide(L)'
;MDDIPVLGAMNLIEAHEASDVSAINGIVSLANILRKRGLLSDAEASAMYESMSLPLGLPKYAENPDVQDLQSNLDRLFAVVMQPR
;
A
#
# COMPACT_ATOMS: atom_id res chain seq x y z
N MET A 1 -8.84 34.87 14.18
CA MET A 1 -8.07 34.52 12.97
C MET A 1 -6.90 33.68 13.46
N ASP A 2 -7.10 32.38 13.67
CA ASP A 2 -6.05 31.44 14.09
C ASP A 2 -6.25 30.04 13.48
N ASP A 3 -6.95 29.94 12.33
CA ASP A 3 -7.30 28.64 11.73
C ASP A 3 -6.31 28.17 10.62
N ILE A 4 -5.35 29.01 10.23
CA ILE A 4 -4.46 28.76 9.09
C ILE A 4 -3.41 27.65 9.34
N PRO A 5 -2.80 27.50 10.53
CA PRO A 5 -1.83 26.42 10.77
C PRO A 5 -2.47 25.03 10.77
N VAL A 6 -3.70 24.92 11.28
CA VAL A 6 -4.45 23.66 11.39
C VAL A 6 -4.90 23.18 10.01
N LEU A 7 -5.43 24.08 9.17
CA LEU A 7 -5.80 23.76 7.79
C LEU A 7 -4.59 23.35 6.94
N GLY A 8 -3.43 24.00 7.14
CA GLY A 8 -2.18 23.62 6.46
C GLY A 8 -1.69 22.21 6.86
N ALA A 9 -1.82 21.84 8.13
CA ALA A 9 -1.47 20.50 8.61
C ALA A 9 -2.43 19.42 8.10
N MET A 10 -3.74 19.71 8.04
CA MET A 10 -4.75 18.79 7.49
C MET A 10 -4.50 18.51 6.00
N ASN A 11 -4.25 19.55 5.20
CA ASN A 11 -3.94 19.39 3.77
C ASN A 11 -2.67 18.56 3.52
N LEU A 12 -1.67 18.65 4.41
CA LEU A 12 -0.46 17.83 4.32
C LEU A 12 -0.74 16.37 4.65
N ILE A 13 -1.57 16.08 5.66
CA ILE A 13 -1.97 14.71 6.00
C ILE A 13 -2.72 14.08 4.82
N GLU A 14 -3.74 14.76 4.28
CA GLU A 14 -4.49 14.28 3.12
C GLU A 14 -3.60 14.08 1.87
N ALA A 15 -2.62 14.99 1.66
CA ALA A 15 -1.66 14.83 0.57
C ALA A 15 -0.72 13.64 0.78
N HIS A 16 -0.31 13.36 2.01
CA HIS A 16 0.48 12.18 2.35
C HIS A 16 -0.32 10.88 2.15
N GLU A 17 -1.57 10.84 2.60
CA GLU A 17 -2.47 9.71 2.37
C GLU A 17 -2.69 9.45 0.87
N ALA A 18 -2.95 10.50 0.09
CA ALA A 18 -3.11 10.41 -1.36
C ALA A 18 -1.83 9.91 -2.05
N SER A 19 -0.67 10.37 -1.59
CA SER A 19 0.64 9.92 -2.08
C SER A 19 0.87 8.44 -1.79
N ASP A 20 0.58 7.98 -0.58
CA ASP A 20 0.77 6.59 -0.17
C ASP A 20 -0.14 5.65 -0.97
N VAL A 21 -1.41 6.02 -1.15
CA VAL A 21 -2.36 5.28 -2.00
C VAL A 21 -1.88 5.22 -3.45
N SER A 22 -1.39 6.34 -4.00
CA SER A 22 -0.85 6.40 -5.37
C SER A 22 0.37 5.51 -5.53
N ALA A 23 1.28 5.50 -4.54
CA ALA A 23 2.47 4.68 -4.55
C ALA A 23 2.13 3.18 -4.52
N ILE A 24 1.23 2.76 -3.62
CA ILE A 24 0.77 1.36 -3.52
C ILE A 24 0.15 0.92 -4.85
N ASN A 25 -0.77 1.72 -5.41
CA ASN A 25 -1.41 1.40 -6.69
C ASN A 25 -0.41 1.30 -7.85
N GLY A 26 0.59 2.19 -7.89
CA GLY A 26 1.66 2.16 -8.88
C GLY A 26 2.49 0.88 -8.81
N ILE A 27 2.89 0.46 -7.61
CA ILE A 27 3.67 -0.76 -7.38
C ILE A 27 2.87 -2.00 -7.80
N VAL A 28 1.61 -2.08 -7.40
CA VAL A 28 0.72 -3.21 -7.73
C VAL A 28 0.50 -3.30 -9.24
N SER A 29 0.26 -2.17 -9.90
CA SER A 29 0.10 -2.10 -11.35
C SER A 29 1.36 -2.59 -12.07
N LEU A 30 2.54 -2.14 -11.64
CA LEU A 30 3.82 -2.58 -12.18
C LEU A 30 4.03 -4.08 -11.96
N ALA A 31 3.79 -4.59 -10.75
CA ALA A 31 3.92 -6.02 -10.44
C ALA A 31 3.01 -6.87 -11.34
N ASN A 32 1.77 -6.44 -11.57
CA ASN A 32 0.85 -7.12 -12.49
C ASN A 32 1.37 -7.12 -13.94
N ILE A 33 1.88 -5.98 -14.43
CA ILE A 33 2.46 -5.86 -15.77
C ILE A 33 3.68 -6.79 -15.93
N LEU A 34 4.60 -6.78 -14.96
CA LEU A 34 5.81 -7.60 -14.99
C LEU A 34 5.47 -9.09 -14.92
N ARG A 35 4.53 -9.47 -14.04
CA ARG A 35 4.07 -10.87 -13.93
C ARG A 35 3.40 -11.33 -15.21
N LYS A 36 2.51 -10.54 -15.83
CA LYS A 36 1.89 -10.89 -17.12
C LYS A 36 2.91 -11.09 -18.25
N ARG A 37 4.04 -10.39 -18.19
CA ARG A 37 5.14 -10.52 -19.17
C ARG A 37 6.12 -11.64 -18.84
N GLY A 38 5.93 -12.38 -17.75
CA GLY A 38 6.87 -13.41 -17.31
C GLY A 38 8.18 -12.85 -16.73
N LEU A 39 8.23 -11.55 -16.41
CA LEU A 39 9.40 -10.86 -15.86
C LEU A 39 9.41 -10.83 -14.32
N LEU A 40 8.31 -11.26 -13.71
CA LEU A 40 8.18 -11.44 -12.27
C LEU A 40 7.59 -12.84 -12.03
N SER A 41 8.30 -13.66 -11.25
CA SER A 41 7.82 -14.95 -10.78
C SER A 41 6.82 -14.80 -9.63
N ASP A 42 6.07 -15.87 -9.34
CA ASP A 42 5.14 -15.89 -8.21
C ASP A 42 5.87 -15.72 -6.87
N ALA A 43 7.08 -16.27 -6.75
CA ALA A 43 7.92 -16.10 -5.57
C ALA A 43 8.36 -14.65 -5.38
N GLU A 44 8.79 -13.98 -6.45
CA GLU A 44 9.18 -12.56 -6.39
C GLU A 44 7.98 -11.66 -6.12
N ALA A 45 6.81 -11.96 -6.71
CA ALA A 45 5.57 -11.22 -6.42
C ALA A 45 5.12 -11.40 -4.96
N SER A 46 5.25 -12.62 -4.40
CA SER A 46 4.98 -12.86 -2.98
C SER A 46 5.97 -12.13 -2.07
N ALA A 47 7.26 -12.13 -2.39
CA ALA A 47 8.28 -11.41 -1.63
C ALA A 47 8.05 -9.88 -1.66
N MET A 48 7.56 -9.34 -2.78
CA MET A 48 7.14 -7.93 -2.85
C MET A 48 6.00 -7.63 -1.87
N TYR A 49 4.96 -8.48 -1.83
CA TYR A 49 3.86 -8.35 -0.88
C TYR A 49 4.34 -8.41 0.58
N GLU A 50 5.20 -9.38 0.90
CA GLU A 50 5.77 -9.53 2.24
C GLU A 50 6.55 -8.28 2.67
N SER A 51 7.39 -7.75 1.77
CA SER A 51 8.15 -6.53 2.04
C SER A 51 7.25 -5.31 2.26
N MET A 52 6.11 -5.23 1.57
CA MET A 52 5.17 -4.10 1.70
C MET A 52 4.27 -4.23 2.93
N SER A 53 3.94 -5.45 3.36
CA SER A 53 3.09 -5.71 4.54
C SER A 53 3.86 -5.69 5.86
N LEU A 54 5.16 -6.01 5.87
CA LEU A 54 5.96 -6.10 7.09
C LEU A 54 5.94 -4.82 7.96
N PRO A 55 6.03 -3.59 7.42
CA PRO A 55 5.91 -2.38 8.22
C PRO A 55 4.54 -2.20 8.89
N LEU A 56 3.47 -2.67 8.25
CA LEU A 56 2.09 -2.57 8.75
C LEU A 56 1.82 -3.61 9.86
N GLY A 57 2.48 -4.77 9.80
CA GLY A 57 2.38 -5.83 10.80
C GLY A 57 3.19 -5.62 12.09
N LEU A 58 3.82 -4.45 12.27
CA LEU A 58 4.61 -4.18 13.49
C LEU A 58 3.72 -4.10 14.74
N PRO A 59 4.14 -4.63 15.90
CA PRO A 59 3.31 -4.67 17.11
C PRO A 59 2.77 -3.30 17.57
N LYS A 60 3.52 -2.21 17.31
CA LYS A 60 3.10 -0.85 17.62
C LYS A 60 1.84 -0.38 16.87
N TYR A 61 1.46 -1.07 15.80
CA TYR A 61 0.29 -0.74 14.97
C TYR A 61 -0.85 -1.75 15.13
N ALA A 62 -0.71 -2.76 15.99
CA ALA A 62 -1.69 -3.84 16.12
C ALA A 62 -3.10 -3.34 16.48
N GLU A 63 -3.19 -2.26 17.27
CA GLU A 63 -4.47 -1.67 17.70
C GLU A 63 -4.91 -0.46 16.86
N ASN A 64 -4.18 -0.12 15.79
CA ASN A 64 -4.54 1.01 14.93
C ASN A 64 -5.47 0.54 13.78
N PRO A 65 -6.76 0.92 13.79
CA PRO A 65 -7.71 0.48 12.77
C PRO A 65 -7.36 0.95 11.35
N ASP A 66 -6.80 2.15 11.20
CA ASP A 66 -6.41 2.70 9.89
C ASP A 66 -5.28 1.88 9.26
N VAL A 67 -4.35 1.38 10.09
CA VAL A 67 -3.28 0.48 9.62
C VAL A 67 -3.86 -0.89 9.19
N GLN A 68 -4.88 -1.39 9.88
CA GLN A 68 -5.55 -2.64 9.49
C GLN A 68 -6.34 -2.49 8.18
N ASP A 69 -6.94 -1.32 7.94
CA ASP A 69 -7.61 -1.01 6.68
C ASP A 69 -6.62 -0.93 5.52
N LEU A 70 -5.45 -0.30 5.74
CA LEU A 70 -4.36 -0.25 4.76
C LEU A 70 -3.80 -1.65 4.44
N GLN A 71 -3.57 -2.48 5.47
CA GLN A 71 -3.16 -3.88 5.29
C GLN A 71 -4.20 -4.64 4.45
N SER A 72 -5.49 -4.53 4.82
CA SER A 72 -6.59 -5.18 4.09
C SER A 72 -6.69 -4.74 2.63
N ASN A 73 -6.40 -3.46 2.34
CA ASN A 73 -6.36 -2.96 0.98
C ASN A 73 -5.17 -3.54 0.19
N LEU A 74 -3.98 -3.57 0.80
CA LEU A 74 -2.79 -4.18 0.20
C LEU A 74 -3.02 -5.66 -0.14
N ASP A 75 -3.64 -6.41 0.78
CA ASP A 75 -3.97 -7.82 0.60
C ASP A 75 -4.86 -8.05 -0.62
N ARG A 76 -5.92 -7.23 -0.78
CA ARG A 76 -6.83 -7.31 -1.93
C ARG A 76 -6.12 -7.01 -3.24
N LEU A 77 -5.26 -5.99 -3.25
CA LEU A 77 -4.51 -5.60 -4.43
C LEU A 77 -3.52 -6.69 -4.86
N PHE A 78 -2.78 -7.29 -3.93
CA PHE A 78 -1.85 -8.36 -4.24
C PHE A 78 -2.54 -9.69 -4.55
N ALA A 79 -3.72 -9.96 -3.99
CA ALA A 79 -4.51 -11.11 -4.40
C ALA A 79 -4.83 -11.08 -5.90
N VAL A 80 -5.11 -9.90 -6.47
CA VAL A 80 -5.27 -9.72 -7.93
C VAL A 80 -3.96 -9.98 -8.67
N VAL A 81 -2.83 -9.48 -8.15
CA VAL A 81 -1.51 -9.74 -8.75
C VAL A 81 -1.19 -11.23 -8.76
N MET A 82 -1.61 -12.00 -7.77
CA MET A 82 -1.29 -13.43 -7.61
C MET A 82 -2.23 -14.41 -8.32
N GLN A 83 -3.33 -13.94 -8.93
CA GLN A 83 -4.29 -14.82 -9.62
C GLN A 83 -3.60 -15.70 -10.69
N PRO A 84 -3.97 -16.99 -10.84
CA PRO A 84 -3.40 -17.84 -11.89
C PRO A 84 -3.50 -17.19 -13.28
N ARG A 85 -2.46 -17.36 -14.11
CA ARG A 85 -2.43 -16.84 -15.48
C ARG A 85 -3.39 -17.56 -16.42
#